data_AF-A0A379JZW3-F1
#
_entry.id   AF-A0A379JZW3-F1
#
_cell.length_a   1.000
_cell.length_b   1.000
_cell.length_c   1.000
_cell.angle_alpha   90.00
_cell.angle_beta   90.00
_cell.angle_gamma   90.00
#
_symmetry.space_group_name_H-M   'P 1'
#
loop_
_entity.id
_entity.type
_entity.pdbx_description
1 polymer ?
#
loop_
_entity_poly.entity_id
_entity_poly.type
_entity_poly.pdbx_seq_one_letter_code
_entity_poly.pdbx_strand_id
1 'polypeptide(L)'
;MEIKFRTTSGAIVNANPLADSPAPASLPDPAAERGVGQVESAHILRKQIERVIREYGADPAEAALAVCVVLDGNLGLAEDGYFDDDEAVLNAILAKDQADD
;
A
#
# COMPACT_ATOMS: atom_id res chain seq x y z
N MET A 1 19.51 32.45 30.87
CA MET A 1 18.77 33.72 30.77
C MET A 1 17.35 33.41 31.21
N GLU A 2 16.90 33.90 32.36
CA GLU A 2 15.55 33.60 32.88
C GLU A 2 14.55 34.64 32.39
N ILE A 3 13.39 34.19 31.89
CA ILE A 3 12.35 35.09 31.39
C ILE A 3 11.20 35.11 32.41
N LYS A 4 10.79 36.32 32.82
CA LYS A 4 9.72 36.51 33.80
C LYS A 4 8.51 37.12 33.14
N PHE A 5 7.35 36.48 33.28
CA PHE A 5 6.08 36.95 32.75
C PHE A 5 5.13 37.27 33.90
N ARG A 6 4.44 38.41 33.82
CA ARG A 6 3.41 38.77 34.80
C ARG A 6 2.04 38.44 34.23
N THR A 7 1.30 37.59 34.93
CA THR A 7 -0.06 37.22 34.57
C THR A 7 -1.04 38.34 34.89
N THR A 8 -2.23 38.33 34.28
CA THR A 8 -3.29 39.32 34.51
C THR A 8 -3.81 39.35 35.95
N SER A 9 -3.64 38.25 36.71
CA SER A 9 -3.90 38.20 38.16
C SER A 9 -2.77 38.81 39.01
N GLY A 10 -1.70 39.31 38.38
CA GLY A 10 -0.57 39.97 39.02
C GLY A 10 0.57 39.04 39.46
N ALA A 11 0.39 37.70 39.36
CA ALA A 11 1.42 36.72 39.70
C ALA A 11 2.56 36.72 38.66
N ILE A 12 3.81 36.60 39.13
CA ILE A 12 4.99 36.52 38.26
C ILE A 12 5.38 35.04 38.09
N VAL A 13 5.41 34.59 36.85
CA VAL A 13 5.85 33.24 36.45
C VAL A 13 7.24 33.35 35.83
N ASN A 14 8.21 32.66 36.41
CA ASN A 14 9.52 32.49 35.78
C ASN A 14 9.47 31.26 34.87
N ALA A 15 9.81 31.44 33.60
CA ALA A 15 10.09 30.33 32.69
C ALA A 15 11.60 30.32 32.40
N ASN A 16 12.24 29.18 32.60
CA ASN A 16 13.62 28.96 32.17
C ASN A 16 13.58 28.13 30.88
N PRO A 17 13.71 28.75 29.69
CA PRO A 17 13.55 28.06 28.41
C PRO A 17 14.64 27.01 28.12
N LEU A 18 15.66 26.90 28.97
CA LEU A 18 16.69 25.87 28.90
C LEU A 18 16.40 24.64 29.78
N ALA A 19 15.42 24.73 30.68
CA ALA A 19 15.06 23.65 31.59
C ALA A 19 14.13 22.61 30.94
N ASP A 20 13.38 23.02 29.92
CA ASP A 20 12.70 22.12 28.99
C ASP A 20 13.61 21.88 27.78
N SER A 21 14.59 20.98 27.91
CA SER A 21 15.03 20.26 26.73
C SER A 21 13.87 19.35 26.32
N PRO A 22 13.17 19.59 25.19
CA PRO A 22 12.29 18.55 24.69
C PRO A 22 13.18 17.33 24.46
N ALA A 23 12.84 16.19 25.07
CA ALA A 23 13.36 14.91 24.62
C ALA A 23 13.25 14.91 23.08
N PRO A 24 14.28 14.48 22.34
CA PRO A 24 14.25 14.54 20.89
C PRO A 24 12.97 13.82 20.44
N ALA A 25 12.03 14.60 19.90
CA ALA A 25 10.82 14.05 19.32
C ALA A 25 11.32 13.18 18.16
N SER A 26 11.32 11.86 18.37
CA SER A 26 11.65 10.93 17.31
C SER A 26 10.57 11.12 16.25
N LEU A 27 10.95 11.75 15.13
CA LEU A 27 10.08 11.77 13.96
C LEU A 27 9.84 10.31 13.57
N PRO A 28 8.57 9.90 13.35
CA PRO A 28 8.30 8.56 12.85
C PRO A 28 9.05 8.36 11.52
N ASP A 29 9.56 7.16 11.32
CA ASP A 29 10.27 6.79 10.10
C ASP A 29 9.36 7.06 8.88
N PRO A 30 9.76 7.92 7.93
CA PRO A 30 8.97 8.16 6.72
C PRO A 30 8.79 6.89 5.86
N ALA A 31 9.62 5.85 6.06
CA ALA A 31 9.42 4.54 5.44
C ALA A 31 8.28 3.71 6.08
N ALA A 32 7.83 4.09 7.28
CA ALA A 32 6.70 3.45 7.95
C ALA A 32 5.34 4.05 7.52
N GLU A 33 5.33 5.21 6.85
CA GLU A 33 4.14 5.64 6.13
C GLU A 33 3.97 4.74 4.90
N ARG A 34 2.82 4.06 4.79
CA ARG A 34 2.39 3.38 3.55
C ARG A 34 2.15 4.45 2.48
N GLY A 35 3.24 4.98 1.95
CA GLY A 35 3.28 6.14 1.08
C GLY A 35 2.73 5.82 -0.31
N VAL A 36 2.30 6.89 -0.94
CA VAL A 36 1.83 7.13 -2.33
C VAL A 36 2.24 6.10 -3.40
N GLY A 37 3.41 5.47 -3.31
CA GLY A 37 3.87 4.42 -4.23
C GLY A 37 2.99 3.17 -4.27
N GLN A 38 2.42 2.72 -3.14
CA GLN A 38 1.46 1.60 -3.15
C GLN A 38 0.16 1.95 -3.89
N VAL A 39 -0.27 3.21 -3.82
CA VAL A 39 -1.47 3.69 -4.50
C VAL A 39 -1.26 3.71 -6.01
N GLU A 40 -0.07 4.11 -6.46
CA GLU A 40 0.29 4.12 -7.88
C GLU A 40 0.35 2.69 -8.45
N SER A 41 1.00 1.74 -7.77
CA SER A 41 1.03 0.33 -8.18
C SER A 41 -0.37 -0.29 -8.25
N ALA A 42 -1.22 -0.03 -7.25
CA ALA A 42 -2.61 -0.50 -7.26
C ALA A 42 -3.45 0.12 -8.39
N HIS A 43 -3.18 1.38 -8.75
CA HIS A 43 -3.85 2.05 -9.86
C HIS A 43 -3.48 1.41 -11.21
N ILE A 44 -2.20 1.11 -11.43
CA ILE A 44 -1.73 0.44 -12.64
C ILE A 44 -2.35 -0.96 -12.76
N LEU A 45 -2.33 -1.76 -11.68
CA LEU A 45 -2.97 -3.07 -11.66
C LEU A 45 -4.46 -2.99 -11.97
N ARG A 46 -5.18 -2.03 -11.37
CA ARG A 46 -6.60 -1.79 -11.69
C ARG A 46 -6.81 -1.50 -13.17
N LYS A 47 -5.95 -0.70 -13.80
CA LYS A 47 -6.06 -0.38 -15.23
C LYS A 47 -5.79 -1.60 -16.13
N GLN A 48 -4.91 -2.50 -15.72
CA GLN A 48 -4.68 -3.76 -16.42
C GLN A 48 -5.91 -4.67 -16.31
N ILE A 49 -6.49 -4.83 -15.12
CA ILE A 49 -7.72 -5.60 -14.91
C ILE A 49 -8.88 -5.03 -15.75
N GLU A 50 -9.07 -3.70 -15.73
CA GLU A 50 -10.09 -3.03 -16.56
C GLU A 50 -9.90 -3.31 -18.06
N ARG A 51 -8.66 -3.40 -18.53
CA ARG A 51 -8.35 -3.73 -19.93
C ARG A 51 -8.74 -5.17 -20.25
N VAL A 52 -8.32 -6.12 -19.42
CA VAL A 52 -8.64 -7.55 -19.59
C VAL A 52 -10.14 -7.78 -19.63
N ILE A 53 -10.89 -7.20 -18.68
CA ILE A 53 -12.36 -7.34 -18.66
C ILE A 53 -13.00 -6.79 -19.95
N ARG A 54 -12.46 -5.71 -20.53
CA ARG A 54 -12.98 -5.15 -21.79
C ARG A 54 -12.64 -6.03 -22.99
N GLU A 55 -11.45 -6.62 -23.00
CA GLU A 55 -10.96 -7.51 -24.07
C GLU A 55 -11.78 -8.79 -24.15
N TYR A 56 -12.01 -9.43 -23.00
CA TYR A 56 -12.80 -10.65 -22.87
C TYR A 56 -14.29 -10.37 -22.62
N GLY A 57 -14.78 -9.15 -22.88
CA GLY A 57 -16.14 -8.72 -22.48
C GLY A 57 -17.30 -9.52 -23.09
N ALA A 58 -17.02 -10.39 -24.07
CA ALA A 58 -17.99 -11.33 -24.63
C ALA A 58 -18.11 -12.64 -23.83
N ASP A 59 -17.10 -13.00 -23.03
CA ASP A 59 -17.07 -14.20 -22.18
C ASP A 59 -16.62 -13.86 -20.75
N PRO A 60 -17.56 -13.70 -19.81
CA PRO A 60 -17.24 -13.40 -18.41
C PRO A 60 -16.41 -14.47 -17.70
N ALA A 61 -16.51 -15.75 -18.11
CA ALA A 61 -15.75 -16.83 -17.48
C ALA A 61 -14.28 -16.77 -17.91
N GLU A 62 -14.03 -16.55 -19.19
CA GLU A 62 -12.68 -16.33 -19.72
C GLU A 62 -12.06 -15.04 -19.16
N ALA A 63 -12.86 -13.97 -19.04
CA ALA A 63 -12.42 -12.73 -18.41
C ALA A 63 -11.99 -12.94 -16.95
N ALA A 64 -12.74 -13.73 -16.18
CA ALA A 64 -12.40 -14.02 -14.79
C ALA A 64 -11.08 -14.80 -14.67
N LEU A 65 -10.88 -15.83 -15.50
CA LEU A 65 -9.64 -16.59 -15.55
C LEU A 65 -8.44 -15.71 -15.90
N ALA A 66 -8.56 -14.89 -16.95
CA ALA A 66 -7.51 -13.98 -17.37
C ALA A 66 -7.16 -12.94 -16.28
N VAL A 67 -8.16 -12.48 -15.51
CA VAL A 67 -7.92 -11.60 -14.36
C VAL A 67 -7.14 -12.32 -13.26
N CYS A 68 -7.44 -13.58 -12.96
CA CYS A 68 -6.68 -14.36 -11.98
C CYS A 68 -5.20 -14.49 -12.36
N VAL A 69 -4.92 -14.75 -13.65
CA VAL A 69 -3.54 -14.81 -14.18
C VAL A 69 -2.83 -13.44 -14.04
N VAL A 70 -3.51 -12.34 -14.35
CA VAL A 70 -2.93 -10.98 -14.16
C VAL A 70 -2.66 -10.70 -12.68
N LEU A 71 -3.57 -11.06 -11.79
CA LEU A 71 -3.38 -10.87 -10.36
C LEU A 71 -2.19 -11.68 -9.85
N ASP A 72 -2.06 -12.93 -10.29
CA ASP A 72 -0.95 -13.80 -9.89
C ASP A 72 0.40 -13.24 -10.33
N GLY A 73 0.58 -12.89 -11.60
CA GLY A 73 1.84 -12.33 -12.10
C GLY A 73 2.26 -11.00 -11.46
N ASN A 74 1.35 -10.31 -10.76
CA ASN A 74 1.67 -9.07 -10.03
C ASN A 74 1.83 -9.28 -8.51
N LEU A 75 1.18 -10.28 -7.93
CA LEU A 75 1.04 -10.43 -6.48
C LEU A 75 1.52 -11.79 -5.93
N GLY A 76 1.83 -12.78 -6.77
CA GLY A 76 2.29 -14.11 -6.36
C GLY A 76 1.24 -14.93 -5.60
N LEU A 77 -0.02 -14.85 -6.02
CA LEU A 77 -1.14 -15.40 -5.26
C LEU A 77 -1.17 -16.94 -5.25
N ALA A 78 -0.74 -17.58 -6.33
CA ALA A 78 -0.66 -19.03 -6.43
C ALA A 78 0.38 -19.61 -5.47
N GLU A 79 1.54 -18.95 -5.33
CA GLU A 79 2.60 -19.37 -4.38
C GLU A 79 2.11 -19.30 -2.92
N ASP A 80 1.21 -18.36 -2.63
CA ASP A 80 0.56 -18.19 -1.33
C ASP A 80 -0.66 -19.10 -1.11
N GLY A 81 -0.99 -19.96 -2.09
CA GLY A 81 -2.07 -20.95 -1.99
C GLY A 81 -3.49 -20.40 -2.20
N TYR A 82 -3.64 -19.19 -2.74
CA TYR A 82 -4.97 -18.58 -2.95
C TYR A 82 -5.83 -19.30 -4.00
N PHE A 83 -5.21 -20.11 -4.86
CA PHE A 83 -5.87 -20.80 -5.98
C PHE A 83 -5.80 -22.34 -5.90
N ASP A 84 -5.37 -22.89 -4.77
CA ASP A 84 -5.16 -24.34 -4.61
C ASP A 84 -6.42 -25.18 -4.90
N ASP A 85 -7.60 -24.62 -4.63
CA ASP A 85 -8.89 -25.28 -4.85
C ASP A 85 -9.47 -25.05 -6.26
N ASP A 86 -8.78 -24.29 -7.13
CA ASP A 86 -9.26 -23.94 -8.47
C ASP A 86 -8.29 -24.40 -9.56
N GLU A 87 -8.47 -25.66 -10.00
CA GLU A 87 -7.66 -26.27 -11.07
C GLU A 87 -7.70 -25.48 -12.39
N ALA A 88 -8.80 -24.77 -12.69
CA ALA A 88 -8.89 -24.02 -13.94
C ALA A 88 -7.97 -22.80 -13.92
N VAL A 89 -7.89 -22.11 -12.78
CA VAL A 89 -6.96 -20.99 -12.58
C VAL A 89 -5.51 -21.46 -12.59
N LEU A 90 -5.20 -22.54 -11.86
CA LEU A 90 -3.83 -23.08 -11.81
C LEU A 90 -3.32 -23.48 -13.19
N ASN A 91 -4.16 -24.16 -14.00
CA ASN A 91 -3.81 -24.52 -15.36
C ASN A 91 -3.59 -23.27 -16.25
N ALA A 92 -4.40 -22.23 -16.08
CA ALA A 92 -4.25 -20.99 -16.85
C ALA A 92 -2.95 -20.23 -16.50
N ILE A 93 -2.55 -20.22 -15.23
CA ILE A 93 -1.28 -19.63 -14.77
C ILE A 93 -0.10 -20.38 -15.39
N LEU A 94 -0.07 -21.71 -15.26
CA LEU A 94 0.98 -22.54 -15.85
C LEU A 94 1.10 -22.39 -17.38
N ALA A 95 -0.04 -22.28 -18.07
CA ALA A 95 -0.05 -22.05 -19.52
C ALA A 95 0.51 -20.68 -19.91
N LYS A 96 0.34 -19.65 -19.07
CA LYS A 96 0.90 -18.31 -19.30
C LYS A 96 2.41 -18.31 -19.12
N ASP A 97 2.91 -18.95 -18.06
CA ASP A 97 4.35 -19.01 -17.78
C ASP A 97 5.11 -19.70 -18.93
N GLN A 98 4.53 -20.75 -19.50
CA GLN A 98 5.09 -21.45 -20.67
C GLN A 98 5.09 -20.61 -21.96
N ALA A 99 4.24 -19.59 -22.06
CA ALA A 99 4.16 -18.73 -23.24
C ALA A 99 5.16 -17.55 -23.19
N ASP A 100 5.71 -17.25 -22.01
CA ASP A 100 6.64 -16.15 -21.78
C ASP A 100 8.13 -16.59 -21.75
N ASP A 101 8.41 -17.90 -21.78
CA ASP A 101 9.75 -18.54 -21.85
C ASP A 101 10.16 -18.89 -23.29
#